data_AF-A0A1G2TE14-F1
#
_entry.id   AF-A0A1G2TE14-F1
#
_cell.length_a   1.000
_cell.length_b   1.000
_cell.length_c   1.000
_cell.angle_alpha   90.00
_cell.angle_beta   90.00
_cell.angle_gamma   90.00
#
_symmetry.space_group_name_H-M   'P 1'
#
loop_
_entity.id
_entity.type
_entity.pdbx_description
1 polymer ?
#
loop_
_entity_poly.entity_id
_entity_poly.type
_entity_poly.pdbx_seq_one_letter_code
_entity_poly.pdbx_strand_id
1 'polypeptide(L)'
;MDYPFSHPLFERRLHVNDNFRGHLEECLKHLTVRLLEAYPKGSKSAAKARQPMAEFCGVQIHAITGWLYRSDHLPRGEKYIKLLCFLEINGYKVIEFERLSQKCRNFARLIGFGLITSQQAAEMLGYSGVSPTSTLFEMLRGNERASSKVEEKLWDMWKVRKDKLDETIEKVTEKYRLNFSKVSNQSLMSMSENLVATNNNGCPRDGVVDIMQGLLRLLDSGVLQDLSDTDWTALRGSSSMILRLSSHLSTLSARLVRPG
;
A
#
# COMPACT_ATOMS: atom_id res chain seq x y z
N MET A 1 -25.02 27.60 11.39
CA MET A 1 -26.11 26.65 11.05
C MET A 1 -25.44 25.31 10.78
N ASP A 2 -25.33 24.50 11.83
CA ASP A 2 -24.70 23.19 11.79
C ASP A 2 -25.73 22.16 11.31
N TYR A 3 -25.40 21.47 10.22
CA TYR A 3 -26.15 20.30 9.77
C TYR A 3 -25.30 19.04 10.02
N PRO A 4 -25.69 18.18 10.98
CA PRO A 4 -25.09 16.86 11.11
C PRO A 4 -25.85 15.92 10.19
N PHE A 5 -25.37 15.75 8.96
CA PHE A 5 -25.83 14.67 8.07
C PHE A 5 -24.63 13.92 7.52
N SER A 6 -24.09 13.02 8.33
CA SER A 6 -23.50 11.77 7.86
C SER A 6 -24.59 10.99 7.11
N HIS A 7 -24.53 11.00 5.78
CA HIS A 7 -25.56 10.39 4.93
C HIS A 7 -25.41 8.85 4.94
N PRO A 8 -26.48 8.05 5.18
CA PRO A 8 -26.34 6.64 5.58
C PRO A 8 -26.14 5.63 4.43
N LEU A 9 -25.99 6.08 3.18
CA LEU A 9 -26.02 5.18 2.02
C LEU A 9 -24.64 4.62 1.63
N PHE A 10 -23.54 5.12 2.22
CA PHE A 10 -22.19 4.63 1.93
C PHE A 10 -21.62 3.71 3.03
N GLU A 11 -22.29 3.61 4.19
CA GLU A 11 -21.82 2.79 5.32
C GLU A 11 -22.32 1.34 5.30
N ARG A 12 -23.21 0.97 4.38
CA ARG A 12 -23.74 -0.41 4.28
C ARG A 12 -23.39 -1.03 2.94
N ARG A 13 -22.20 -1.65 2.87
CA ARG A 13 -21.83 -2.86 2.06
C ARG A 13 -20.31 -2.97 1.81
N LEU A 14 -19.49 -2.79 2.84
CA LEU A 14 -18.12 -3.31 2.85
C LEU A 14 -18.07 -4.46 3.88
N HIS A 15 -18.32 -5.68 3.42
CA HIS A 15 -18.14 -6.87 4.24
C HIS A 15 -16.66 -7.07 4.56
N VAL A 16 -16.34 -6.94 5.86
CA VAL A 16 -15.24 -7.54 6.64
C VAL A 16 -13.98 -7.88 5.84
N ASN A 17 -13.28 -6.84 5.37
CA ASN A 17 -11.83 -6.82 5.40
C ASN A 17 -11.48 -5.73 6.41
N ASP A 18 -10.56 -5.99 7.34
CA ASP A 18 -10.19 -5.06 8.41
C ASP A 18 -10.06 -3.63 7.87
N ASN A 19 -10.95 -2.75 8.34
CA ASN A 19 -11.01 -1.34 7.95
C ASN A 19 -9.78 -0.62 8.54
N PHE A 20 -8.61 -0.88 7.96
CA PHE A 20 -7.36 -0.26 8.35
C PHE A 20 -7.45 1.24 8.08
N ARG A 21 -7.13 2.03 9.10
CA ARG A 21 -7.12 3.49 9.04
C ARG A 21 -5.71 3.98 9.33
N GLY A 22 -5.20 4.83 8.45
CA GLY A 22 -3.86 5.41 8.61
C GLY A 22 -3.55 6.43 7.52
N HIS A 23 -2.34 6.95 7.58
CA HIS A 23 -1.76 7.74 6.50
C HIS A 23 -1.58 6.89 5.24
N LEU A 24 -1.47 7.52 4.08
CA LEU A 24 -1.31 6.81 2.80
C LEU A 24 -0.17 5.76 2.86
N GLU A 25 0.98 6.14 3.40
CA GLU A 25 2.13 5.25 3.53
C GLU A 25 1.85 4.05 4.44
N GLU A 26 1.14 4.26 5.55
CA GLU A 26 0.74 3.21 6.49
C GLU A 26 -0.25 2.25 5.83
N CYS A 27 -1.23 2.77 5.10
CA CYS A 27 -2.19 1.97 4.35
C CYS A 27 -1.49 1.12 3.28
N LEU A 28 -0.54 1.70 2.54
CA LEU A 28 0.26 0.98 1.56
C LEU A 28 1.15 -0.07 2.21
N LYS A 29 1.79 0.24 3.34
CA LYS A 29 2.60 -0.73 4.09
C LYS A 29 1.75 -1.90 4.57
N HIS A 30 0.57 -1.64 5.11
CA HIS A 30 -0.38 -2.68 5.51
C HIS A 30 -0.83 -3.51 4.31
N LEU A 31 -1.14 -2.88 3.18
CA LEU A 31 -1.45 -3.58 1.93
C LEU A 31 -0.29 -4.45 1.44
N THR A 32 0.94 -3.94 1.51
CA THR A 32 2.15 -4.68 1.15
C THR A 32 2.32 -5.93 2.00
N VAL A 33 2.10 -5.84 3.31
CA VAL A 33 2.16 -7.00 4.23
C VAL A 33 1.15 -8.05 3.81
N ARG A 34 -0.12 -7.68 3.63
CA ARG A 34 -1.18 -8.61 3.20
C ARG A 34 -0.90 -9.24 1.84
N LEU A 35 -0.36 -8.46 0.89
CA LEU A 35 0.04 -8.97 -0.41
C LEU A 35 1.19 -9.97 -0.32
N LEU A 36 2.16 -9.74 0.57
CA LEU A 36 3.30 -10.64 0.76
C LEU A 36 2.92 -11.94 1.47
N GLU A 37 2.01 -11.86 2.45
CA GLU A 37 1.43 -13.04 3.12
C GLU A 37 0.67 -13.92 2.12
N ALA A 38 -0.15 -13.32 1.26
CA ALA A 38 -0.91 -14.05 0.26
C ALA A 38 -0.06 -14.48 -0.97
N TYR A 39 0.96 -13.69 -1.32
CA TYR A 39 1.75 -13.86 -2.54
C TYR A 39 3.23 -13.50 -2.28
N PRO A 40 4.05 -14.48 -1.85
CA PRO A 40 5.47 -14.25 -1.56
C PRO A 40 6.26 -13.67 -2.73
N LYS A 41 7.33 -12.92 -2.40
CA LYS A 41 8.21 -12.29 -3.41
C LYS A 41 8.78 -13.33 -4.37
N GLY A 42 8.89 -12.95 -5.64
CA GLY A 42 9.41 -13.83 -6.70
C GLY A 42 8.39 -14.83 -7.28
N SER A 43 7.22 -14.99 -6.67
CA SER A 43 6.16 -15.82 -7.23
C SER A 43 5.57 -15.19 -8.50
N LYS A 44 5.20 -16.02 -9.50
CA LYS A 44 4.44 -15.56 -10.69
C LYS A 44 3.10 -14.91 -10.30
N SER A 45 2.55 -15.31 -9.16
CA SER A 45 1.29 -14.79 -8.62
C SER A 45 1.41 -13.38 -8.05
N ALA A 46 2.58 -12.97 -7.54
CA ALA A 46 2.76 -11.62 -6.98
C ALA A 46 2.60 -10.51 -8.02
N ALA A 47 3.03 -10.73 -9.28
CA ALA A 47 2.79 -9.77 -10.35
C ALA A 47 1.28 -9.67 -10.69
N LYS A 48 0.59 -10.81 -10.79
CA LYS A 48 -0.85 -10.88 -11.04
C LYS A 48 -1.67 -10.22 -9.92
N ALA A 49 -1.28 -10.39 -8.66
CA ALA A 49 -1.95 -9.79 -7.51
C ALA A 49 -1.89 -8.25 -7.51
N ARG A 50 -0.86 -7.66 -8.14
CA ARG A 50 -0.68 -6.21 -8.29
C ARG A 50 -1.35 -5.63 -9.53
N GLN A 51 -1.77 -6.48 -10.47
CA GLN A 51 -2.38 -6.07 -11.74
C GLN A 51 -3.63 -5.19 -11.55
N PRO A 52 -4.59 -5.49 -10.64
CA PRO A 52 -5.77 -4.66 -10.46
C PRO A 52 -5.44 -3.20 -10.10
N MET A 53 -4.45 -3.01 -9.24
CA MET A 53 -3.99 -1.69 -8.82
C MET A 53 -3.31 -0.92 -9.96
N ALA A 54 -2.51 -1.63 -10.78
CA ALA A 54 -1.85 -1.07 -11.95
C ALA A 54 -2.88 -0.61 -13.00
N GLU A 55 -3.86 -1.45 -13.31
CA GLU A 55 -4.94 -1.16 -14.25
C GLU A 55 -5.81 0.00 -13.77
N PHE A 56 -6.24 -0.02 -12.50
CA PHE A 56 -7.07 1.05 -11.94
C PHE A 56 -6.35 2.40 -12.00
N CYS A 57 -5.07 2.43 -11.63
CA CYS A 57 -4.29 3.67 -11.65
C CYS A 57 -3.82 4.08 -13.06
N GLY A 58 -3.99 3.22 -14.07
CA GLY A 58 -3.48 3.45 -15.43
C GLY A 58 -1.96 3.52 -15.50
N VAL A 59 -1.26 2.64 -14.77
CA VAL A 59 0.21 2.60 -14.72
C VAL A 59 0.74 1.18 -14.94
N GLN A 60 2.04 1.05 -15.17
CA GLN A 60 2.71 -0.24 -15.25
C GLN A 60 2.91 -0.86 -13.85
N ILE A 61 2.95 -2.20 -13.78
CA ILE A 61 3.21 -2.95 -12.53
C ILE A 61 4.50 -2.49 -11.83
N HIS A 62 5.52 -2.07 -12.58
CA HIS A 62 6.76 -1.58 -12.00
C HIS A 62 6.56 -0.32 -11.14
N ALA A 63 5.66 0.59 -11.55
CA ALA A 63 5.33 1.76 -10.73
C ALA A 63 4.66 1.34 -9.41
N ILE A 64 3.72 0.38 -9.46
CA ILE A 64 3.09 -0.18 -8.26
C ILE A 64 4.13 -0.82 -7.34
N THR A 65 5.10 -1.53 -7.92
CA THR A 65 6.22 -2.11 -7.16
C THR A 65 7.01 -1.03 -6.44
N GLY A 66 7.27 0.10 -7.11
CA GLY A 66 7.86 1.27 -6.48
C GLY A 66 7.03 1.74 -5.27
N TRP A 67 5.74 1.95 -5.44
CA TRP A 67 4.86 2.48 -4.38
C TRP A 67 4.75 1.56 -3.16
N LEU A 68 4.72 0.25 -3.37
CA LEU A 68 4.56 -0.74 -2.30
C LEU A 68 5.84 -0.98 -1.49
N TYR A 69 7.01 -0.82 -2.10
CA TYR A 69 8.29 -1.22 -1.50
C TYR A 69 9.28 -0.07 -1.29
N ARG A 70 9.02 1.12 -1.87
CA ARG A 70 9.89 2.30 -1.76
C ARG A 70 9.06 3.51 -1.35
N SER A 71 9.30 4.03 -0.15
CA SER A 71 8.55 5.16 0.42
C SER A 71 8.72 6.46 -0.38
N ASP A 72 9.84 6.64 -1.06
CA ASP A 72 10.18 7.83 -1.85
C ASP A 72 9.51 7.88 -3.24
N HIS A 73 8.77 6.84 -3.64
CA HIS A 73 8.24 6.70 -5.01
C HIS A 73 6.73 6.97 -5.14
N LEU A 74 6.07 7.57 -4.14
CA LEU A 74 4.63 7.79 -4.18
C LEU A 74 4.18 8.61 -5.41
N PRO A 75 3.00 8.27 -5.98
CA PRO A 75 2.49 9.00 -7.13
C PRO A 75 2.15 10.45 -6.79
N ARG A 76 2.15 11.30 -7.83
CA ARG A 76 1.69 12.68 -7.78
C ARG A 76 0.54 12.90 -8.76
N GLY A 77 -0.19 14.00 -8.57
CA GLY A 77 -1.27 14.42 -9.45
C GLY A 77 -2.41 13.41 -9.53
N GLU A 78 -2.91 13.15 -10.74
CA GLU A 78 -4.08 12.28 -10.94
C GLU A 78 -3.86 10.85 -10.44
N LYS A 79 -2.65 10.32 -10.59
CA LYS A 79 -2.28 8.98 -10.12
C LYS A 79 -2.38 8.86 -8.59
N TYR A 80 -2.12 9.95 -7.87
CA TYR A 80 -2.29 10.00 -6.42
C TYR A 80 -3.76 9.89 -6.03
N ILE A 81 -4.64 10.63 -6.70
CA ILE A 81 -6.09 10.59 -6.45
C ILE A 81 -6.65 9.20 -6.76
N LYS A 82 -6.24 8.61 -7.88
CA LYS A 82 -6.58 7.22 -8.24
C LYS A 82 -6.12 6.25 -7.16
N LEU A 83 -4.90 6.39 -6.66
CA LEU A 83 -4.40 5.54 -5.59
C LEU A 83 -5.28 5.63 -4.32
N LEU A 84 -5.67 6.83 -3.90
CA LEU A 84 -6.58 7.02 -2.77
C LEU A 84 -7.94 6.31 -2.98
N CYS A 85 -8.52 6.46 -4.17
CA CYS A 85 -9.79 5.82 -4.51
C CYS A 85 -9.67 4.28 -4.59
N PHE A 86 -8.54 3.77 -5.08
CA PHE A 86 -8.27 2.33 -5.11
C PHE A 86 -8.20 1.73 -3.70
N LEU A 87 -7.55 2.44 -2.77
CA LEU A 87 -7.47 2.04 -1.37
C LEU A 87 -8.86 2.06 -0.72
N GLU A 88 -9.66 3.09 -1.00
CA GLU A 88 -11.04 3.22 -0.50
C GLU A 88 -11.93 2.03 -0.91
N ILE A 89 -11.96 1.65 -2.20
CA ILE A 89 -12.77 0.50 -2.65
C ILE A 89 -12.29 -0.84 -2.08
N ASN A 90 -11.04 -0.90 -1.59
CA ASN A 90 -10.48 -2.06 -0.92
C ASN A 90 -10.59 -1.98 0.62
N GLY A 91 -11.36 -1.04 1.15
CA GLY A 91 -11.71 -0.93 2.57
C GLY A 91 -10.73 -0.12 3.43
N TYR A 92 -9.74 0.55 2.82
CA TYR A 92 -8.80 1.38 3.56
C TYR A 92 -9.37 2.78 3.79
N LYS A 93 -9.17 3.30 5.01
CA LYS A 93 -9.50 4.68 5.39
C LYS A 93 -8.25 5.54 5.43
N VAL A 94 -7.97 6.22 4.34
CA VAL A 94 -6.76 7.06 4.21
C VAL A 94 -7.01 8.44 4.83
N ILE A 95 -6.24 8.79 5.87
CA ILE A 95 -6.45 10.02 6.67
C ILE A 95 -6.43 11.28 5.81
N GLU A 96 -5.51 11.37 4.85
CA GLU A 96 -5.40 12.51 3.93
C GLU A 96 -6.69 12.72 3.13
N PHE A 97 -7.34 11.63 2.74
CA PHE A 97 -8.58 11.66 1.97
C PHE A 97 -9.82 11.93 2.84
N GLU A 98 -9.83 11.42 4.06
CA GLU A 98 -10.90 11.69 5.05
C GLU A 98 -10.92 13.16 5.50
N ARG A 99 -9.74 13.78 5.63
CA ARG A 99 -9.59 15.19 6.05
C ARG A 99 -10.10 16.19 5.02
N LEU A 100 -10.23 15.79 3.75
CA LEU A 100 -10.84 16.64 2.73
C LEU A 100 -12.29 16.94 3.09
N SER A 101 -12.73 18.17 2.78
CA SER A 101 -14.15 18.51 2.87
C SER A 101 -14.96 17.54 2.00
N GLN A 102 -16.21 17.28 2.39
CA GLN A 102 -17.08 16.36 1.64
C GLN A 102 -17.17 16.72 0.16
N LYS A 103 -17.22 18.02 -0.16
CA LYS A 103 -17.25 18.54 -1.54
C LYS A 103 -15.96 18.18 -2.30
N CYS A 104 -14.79 18.45 -1.71
CA CYS A 104 -13.50 18.12 -2.31
C CYS A 104 -13.32 16.61 -2.49
N ARG A 105 -13.68 15.81 -1.48
CA ARG A 105 -13.59 14.33 -1.55
C ARG A 105 -14.51 13.78 -2.65
N ASN A 106 -15.76 14.21 -2.69
CA ASN A 106 -16.72 13.81 -3.72
C ASN A 106 -16.25 14.16 -5.13
N PHE A 107 -15.67 15.35 -5.29
CA PHE A 107 -15.10 15.79 -6.56
C PHE A 107 -13.85 14.99 -6.94
N ALA A 108 -12.95 14.74 -5.98
CA ALA A 108 -11.77 13.90 -6.20
C ALA A 108 -12.15 12.50 -6.66
N ARG A 109 -13.25 11.92 -6.16
CA ARG A 109 -13.78 10.64 -6.65
C ARG A 109 -14.17 10.70 -8.13
N LEU A 110 -14.74 11.80 -8.63
CA LEU A 110 -15.01 11.92 -10.08
C LEU A 110 -13.74 11.75 -10.93
N ILE A 111 -12.61 12.28 -10.45
CA ILE A 111 -11.31 12.14 -11.10
C ILE A 111 -10.75 10.72 -10.90
N GLY A 112 -10.75 10.24 -9.66
CA GLY A 112 -10.17 8.94 -9.29
C GLY A 112 -10.87 7.75 -9.96
N PHE A 113 -12.18 7.83 -10.17
CA PHE A 113 -12.95 6.82 -10.91
C PHE A 113 -13.03 7.10 -12.42
N GLY A 114 -12.36 8.15 -12.91
CA GLY A 114 -12.22 8.43 -14.34
C GLY A 114 -13.47 8.95 -15.03
N LEU A 115 -14.42 9.56 -14.30
CA LEU A 115 -15.59 10.22 -14.90
C LEU A 115 -15.20 11.56 -15.56
N ILE A 116 -14.16 12.21 -15.06
CA ILE A 116 -13.54 13.41 -15.63
C ILE A 116 -12.02 13.30 -15.49
N THR A 117 -11.27 13.93 -16.40
CA THR A 117 -9.81 14.04 -16.27
C THR A 117 -9.43 15.20 -15.36
N SER A 118 -8.19 15.19 -14.83
CA SER A 118 -7.67 16.32 -14.05
C SER A 118 -7.65 17.64 -14.84
N GLN A 119 -7.40 17.59 -16.15
CA GLN A 119 -7.47 18.76 -17.03
C GLN A 119 -8.90 19.31 -17.15
N GLN A 120 -9.88 18.44 -17.46
CA GLN A 120 -11.29 18.82 -17.52
C GLN A 120 -11.77 19.40 -16.19
N ALA A 121 -11.35 18.81 -15.07
CA ALA A 121 -11.66 19.30 -13.74
C ALA A 121 -11.12 20.73 -13.52
N ALA A 122 -9.86 20.99 -13.87
CA ALA A 122 -9.25 22.31 -13.73
C ALA A 122 -9.96 23.38 -14.58
N GLU A 123 -10.30 23.03 -15.84
CA GLU A 123 -11.04 23.89 -16.76
C GLU A 123 -12.44 24.24 -16.21
N MET A 124 -13.20 23.25 -15.72
CA MET A 124 -14.55 23.48 -15.20
C MET A 124 -14.56 24.36 -13.93
N LEU A 125 -13.52 24.22 -13.08
CA LEU A 125 -13.35 25.10 -11.93
C LEU A 125 -12.93 26.52 -12.33
N GLY A 126 -12.42 26.70 -13.55
CA GLY A 126 -11.96 27.98 -14.08
C GLY A 126 -10.55 28.31 -13.60
N TYR A 127 -9.74 27.30 -13.29
CA TYR A 127 -8.32 27.51 -13.05
C TYR A 127 -7.65 27.86 -14.37
N SER A 128 -7.14 29.08 -14.46
CA SER A 128 -6.39 29.60 -15.60
C SER A 128 -4.97 29.93 -15.14
N GLY A 129 -3.96 29.61 -15.95
CA GLY A 129 -2.57 29.94 -15.65
C GLY A 129 -1.57 28.94 -16.24
N VAL A 130 -0.32 29.04 -15.78
CA VAL A 130 0.81 28.24 -16.28
C VAL A 130 0.68 26.75 -15.89
N SER A 131 0.02 26.43 -14.77
CA SER A 131 -0.27 25.04 -14.39
C SER A 131 -1.62 24.87 -13.67
N PRO A 132 -2.74 24.87 -14.42
CA PRO A 132 -4.10 24.74 -13.86
C PRO A 132 -4.31 23.48 -13.01
N THR A 133 -3.66 22.38 -13.41
CA THR A 133 -3.74 21.11 -12.69
C THR A 133 -2.96 21.12 -11.37
N SER A 134 -1.89 21.91 -11.26
CA SER A 134 -1.15 22.01 -9.99
C SER A 134 -2.00 22.63 -8.89
N THR A 135 -2.66 23.75 -9.17
CA THR A 135 -3.59 24.39 -8.23
C THR A 135 -4.72 23.45 -7.82
N LEU A 136 -5.29 22.72 -8.78
CA LEU A 136 -6.27 21.67 -8.49
C LEU A 136 -5.73 20.62 -7.50
N PHE A 137 -4.50 20.12 -7.71
CA PHE A 137 -3.94 19.07 -6.86
C PHE A 137 -3.57 19.57 -5.46
N GLU A 138 -3.10 20.81 -5.31
CA GLU A 138 -2.84 21.39 -3.99
C GLU A 138 -4.14 21.58 -3.19
N MET A 139 -5.22 22.01 -3.85
CA MET A 139 -6.56 22.03 -3.24
C MET A 139 -7.04 20.63 -2.85
N LEU A 140 -6.91 19.64 -3.73
CA LEU A 140 -7.34 18.25 -3.47
C LEU A 140 -6.44 17.48 -2.49
N ARG A 141 -5.28 18.05 -2.12
CA ARG A 141 -4.46 17.59 -0.99
C ARG A 141 -4.82 18.25 0.33
N GLY A 142 -5.67 19.27 0.31
CA GLY A 142 -6.02 20.08 1.47
C GLY A 142 -4.96 21.11 1.86
N ASN A 143 -3.95 21.33 1.01
CA ASN A 143 -2.92 22.35 1.22
C ASN A 143 -3.46 23.76 0.95
N GLU A 144 -4.42 23.87 0.03
CA GLU A 144 -5.13 25.11 -0.26
C GLU A 144 -6.64 24.94 -0.02
N ARG A 145 -7.27 25.97 0.58
CA ARG A 145 -8.73 25.99 0.72
C ARG A 145 -9.38 26.49 -0.56
N ALA A 146 -10.42 25.79 -0.99
CA ALA A 146 -11.29 26.27 -2.05
C ALA A 146 -11.98 27.58 -1.65
N SER A 147 -12.11 28.52 -2.59
CA SER A 147 -12.99 29.68 -2.39
C SER A 147 -14.45 29.24 -2.42
N SER A 148 -15.35 30.04 -1.81
CA SER A 148 -16.79 29.70 -1.77
C SER A 148 -17.38 29.41 -3.17
N LYS A 149 -17.00 30.21 -4.18
CA LYS A 149 -17.41 30.01 -5.58
C LYS A 149 -16.90 28.70 -6.17
N VAL A 150 -15.68 28.29 -5.82
CA VAL A 150 -15.12 27.00 -6.26
C VAL A 150 -15.84 25.86 -5.55
N GLU A 151 -16.12 25.98 -4.26
CA GLU A 151 -16.86 24.96 -3.52
C GLU A 151 -18.26 24.70 -4.07
N GLU A 152 -18.97 25.75 -4.47
CA GLU A 152 -20.29 25.63 -5.11
C GLU A 152 -20.19 24.84 -6.43
N LYS A 153 -19.22 25.18 -7.28
CA LYS A 153 -18.94 24.42 -8.52
C LYS A 153 -18.59 22.96 -8.25
N LEU A 154 -17.75 22.67 -7.26
CA LEU A 154 -17.39 21.29 -6.88
C LEU A 154 -18.66 20.48 -6.55
N TRP A 155 -19.56 21.09 -5.78
CA TRP A 155 -20.81 20.47 -5.37
C TRP A 155 -21.75 20.24 -6.54
N ASP A 156 -21.96 21.23 -7.39
CA ASP A 156 -22.84 21.13 -8.56
C ASP A 156 -22.36 20.06 -9.53
N MET A 157 -21.05 20.02 -9.79
CA MET A 157 -20.45 19.04 -10.69
C MET A 157 -20.61 17.61 -10.19
N TRP A 158 -20.44 17.40 -8.88
CA TRP A 158 -20.70 16.10 -8.25
C TRP A 158 -22.17 15.75 -8.32
N LYS A 159 -23.07 16.67 -7.98
CA LYS A 159 -24.52 16.42 -7.94
C LYS A 159 -25.04 15.94 -9.30
N VAL A 160 -24.60 16.55 -10.38
CA VAL A 160 -24.98 16.16 -11.76
C VAL A 160 -24.46 14.78 -12.16
N ARG A 161 -23.40 14.28 -11.52
CA ARG A 161 -22.72 13.02 -11.89
C ARG A 161 -22.84 11.93 -10.82
N LYS A 162 -23.57 12.19 -9.74
CA LYS A 162 -23.61 11.32 -8.56
C LYS A 162 -24.05 9.89 -8.91
N ASP A 163 -25.17 9.75 -9.61
CA ASP A 163 -25.70 8.42 -9.93
C ASP A 163 -24.73 7.62 -10.81
N LYS A 164 -24.15 8.27 -11.82
CA LYS A 164 -23.11 7.68 -12.67
C LYS A 164 -21.85 7.32 -11.87
N LEU A 165 -21.48 8.14 -10.89
CA LEU A 165 -20.35 7.88 -10.00
C LEU A 165 -20.62 6.63 -9.16
N ASP A 166 -21.80 6.55 -8.54
CA ASP A 166 -22.19 5.43 -7.68
C ASP A 166 -22.20 4.11 -8.50
N GLU A 167 -22.81 4.11 -9.70
CA GLU A 167 -22.74 2.95 -10.61
C GLU A 167 -21.30 2.58 -11.01
N THR A 168 -20.43 3.57 -11.22
CA THR A 168 -19.05 3.33 -11.62
C THR A 168 -18.27 2.73 -10.45
N ILE A 169 -18.48 3.23 -9.22
CA ILE A 169 -17.86 2.70 -8.02
C ILE A 169 -18.24 1.23 -7.83
N GLU A 170 -19.50 0.86 -8.00
CA GLU A 170 -19.94 -0.54 -7.89
C GLU A 170 -19.23 -1.44 -8.92
N LYS A 171 -19.26 -1.05 -10.20
CA LYS A 171 -18.63 -1.80 -11.30
C LYS A 171 -17.12 -1.96 -11.10
N VAL A 172 -16.46 -0.87 -10.68
CA VAL A 172 -15.01 -0.83 -10.42
C VAL A 172 -14.66 -1.66 -9.19
N THR A 173 -15.45 -1.58 -8.13
CA THR A 173 -15.21 -2.33 -6.90
C THR A 173 -15.23 -3.82 -7.21
N GLU A 174 -16.24 -4.31 -7.93
CA GLU A 174 -16.30 -5.72 -8.30
C GLU A 174 -15.10 -6.15 -9.16
N LYS A 175 -14.69 -5.30 -10.12
CA LYS A 175 -13.57 -5.61 -11.03
C LYS A 175 -12.21 -5.62 -10.33
N TYR A 176 -11.95 -4.67 -9.44
CA TYR A 176 -10.60 -4.41 -8.92
C TYR A 176 -10.40 -4.75 -7.44
N ARG A 177 -11.41 -5.36 -6.81
CA ARG A 177 -11.32 -5.84 -5.42
C ARG A 177 -10.20 -6.86 -5.28
N LEU A 178 -9.35 -6.65 -4.28
CA LEU A 178 -8.29 -7.58 -3.92
C LEU A 178 -8.86 -8.73 -3.09
N ASN A 179 -8.64 -9.95 -3.57
CA ASN A 179 -9.03 -11.18 -2.89
C ASN A 179 -7.80 -11.82 -2.22
N PHE A 180 -7.75 -11.73 -0.90
CA PHE A 180 -6.69 -12.33 -0.07
C PHE A 180 -7.03 -13.75 0.41
N SER A 181 -8.18 -14.29 0.01
CA SER A 181 -8.81 -15.50 0.56
C SER A 181 -8.07 -16.84 0.30
N LYS A 182 -6.82 -16.82 -0.18
CA LYS A 182 -6.11 -18.04 -0.62
C LYS A 182 -5.02 -18.57 0.29
N VAL A 183 -4.68 -17.95 1.41
CA VAL A 183 -3.56 -18.43 2.25
C VAL A 183 -3.93 -18.48 3.72
N SER A 184 -4.87 -19.36 4.08
CA SER A 184 -5.15 -19.62 5.50
C SER A 184 -4.93 -21.06 5.95
N ASN A 185 -4.76 -22.09 5.10
CA ASN A 185 -4.76 -23.47 5.63
C ASN A 185 -3.88 -24.54 4.95
N GLN A 186 -2.88 -24.21 4.11
CA GLN A 186 -2.08 -25.29 3.46
C GLN A 186 -0.55 -25.12 3.41
N SER A 187 0.05 -24.08 3.99
CA SER A 187 1.52 -23.89 3.87
C SER A 187 2.29 -24.00 5.20
N LEU A 188 1.98 -25.02 6.01
CA LEU A 188 2.82 -25.39 7.16
C LEU A 188 3.47 -26.78 7.02
N MET A 189 3.26 -27.51 5.92
CA MET A 189 3.86 -28.82 5.72
C MET A 189 4.28 -29.09 4.26
N SER A 190 5.17 -28.27 3.69
CA SER A 190 5.97 -28.71 2.53
C SER A 190 7.01 -27.68 2.14
N MET A 191 8.08 -27.52 2.93
CA MET A 191 9.39 -27.07 2.41
C MET A 191 10.51 -27.74 3.21
N SER A 192 10.47 -29.08 3.25
CA SER A 192 11.71 -29.86 3.17
C SER A 192 11.88 -30.21 1.70
N GLU A 193 13.11 -30.10 1.19
CA GLU A 193 13.55 -30.49 -0.15
C GLU A 193 13.14 -29.57 -1.31
N ASN A 194 14.02 -28.62 -1.62
CA ASN A 194 14.82 -28.64 -2.85
C ASN A 194 15.59 -27.31 -3.00
N LEU A 195 16.77 -27.26 -2.38
CA LEU A 195 17.80 -26.27 -2.66
C LEU A 195 18.58 -26.72 -3.90
N VAL A 196 18.22 -26.22 -5.10
CA VAL A 196 19.18 -26.13 -6.21
C VAL A 196 19.03 -24.81 -6.95
N ALA A 197 20.07 -23.99 -6.74
CA ALA A 197 20.62 -22.91 -7.54
C ALA A 197 19.83 -22.32 -8.71
N THR A 198 19.57 -21.01 -8.64
CA THR A 198 19.67 -20.14 -9.82
C THR A 198 20.40 -18.84 -9.48
N ASN A 199 21.53 -18.68 -10.18
CA ASN A 199 22.36 -17.48 -10.30
C ASN A 199 21.53 -16.20 -10.47
N ASN A 200 21.79 -15.20 -9.65
CA ASN A 200 21.44 -13.82 -9.99
C ASN A 200 22.54 -12.85 -9.51
N ASN A 201 23.07 -12.09 -10.46
CA ASN A 201 24.15 -11.10 -10.32
C ASN A 201 23.68 -9.87 -9.54
N GLY A 202 23.47 -10.00 -8.24
CA GLY A 202 23.56 -8.91 -7.28
C GLY A 202 24.94 -8.92 -6.64
N CYS A 203 25.52 -7.75 -6.34
CA CYS A 203 26.77 -7.68 -5.58
C CYS A 203 26.59 -8.50 -4.29
N PRO A 204 27.38 -9.56 -4.04
CA PRO A 204 27.19 -10.48 -2.91
C PRO A 204 27.20 -9.80 -1.53
N ARG A 205 27.64 -8.54 -1.45
CA ARG A 205 27.80 -7.78 -0.22
C ARG A 205 26.49 -7.25 0.34
N ASP A 206 25.52 -6.87 -0.50
CA ASP A 206 24.25 -6.31 -0.03
C ASP A 206 23.35 -7.39 0.57
N GLY A 207 23.35 -8.59 -0.01
CA GLY A 207 22.59 -9.73 0.52
C GLY A 207 23.06 -10.18 1.91
N VAL A 208 24.36 -10.05 2.21
CA VAL A 208 24.90 -10.40 3.54
C VAL A 208 24.39 -9.42 4.60
N VAL A 209 24.35 -8.12 4.29
CA VAL A 209 23.85 -7.09 5.22
C VAL A 209 22.36 -7.29 5.51
N ASP A 210 21.55 -7.58 4.48
CA ASP A 210 20.12 -7.85 4.63
C ASP A 210 19.85 -9.09 5.50
N ILE A 211 20.64 -10.16 5.32
CA ILE A 211 20.56 -11.37 6.14
C ILE A 211 20.93 -11.07 7.60
N MET A 212 22.00 -10.30 7.85
CA MET A 212 22.41 -9.93 9.20
C MET A 212 21.36 -9.06 9.92
N GLN A 213 20.75 -8.10 9.21
CA GLN A 213 19.67 -7.29 9.75
C GLN A 213 18.41 -8.12 10.02
N GLY A 214 18.09 -9.09 9.15
CA GLY A 214 16.99 -10.03 9.35
C GLY A 214 17.18 -10.90 10.59
N LEU A 215 18.39 -11.45 10.77
CA LEU A 215 18.73 -12.25 11.95
C LEU A 215 18.65 -11.43 13.24
N LEU A 216 19.14 -10.19 13.23
CA LEU A 216 19.06 -9.31 14.40
C LEU A 216 17.61 -9.03 14.82
N ARG A 217 16.74 -8.68 13.86
CA ARG A 217 15.30 -8.44 14.13
C ARG A 217 14.62 -9.69 14.69
N LEU A 218 15.00 -10.86 14.21
CA LEU A 218 14.45 -12.13 14.68
C LEU A 218 14.88 -12.41 16.14
N LEU A 219 16.14 -12.13 16.49
CA LEU A 219 16.62 -12.25 17.87
C LEU A 219 15.97 -11.22 18.81
N ASP A 220 15.78 -9.98 18.35
CA ASP A 220 15.16 -8.89 19.13
C ASP A 220 13.65 -9.05 19.30
N SER A 221 12.99 -9.80 18.41
CA SER A 221 11.53 -9.99 18.43
C SER A 221 11.01 -10.81 19.62
N GLY A 222 11.90 -11.34 20.48
CA GLY A 222 11.52 -12.13 21.65
C GLY A 222 11.05 -13.55 21.32
N VAL A 223 10.98 -13.93 20.04
CA VAL A 223 10.51 -15.25 19.56
C VAL A 223 11.27 -16.43 20.18
N LEU A 224 12.53 -16.23 20.59
CA LEU A 224 13.30 -17.25 21.29
C LEU A 224 12.81 -17.54 22.72
N GLN A 225 12.09 -16.59 23.35
CA GLN A 225 11.55 -16.74 24.70
C GLN A 225 10.30 -17.64 24.72
N ASP A 226 9.61 -17.76 23.59
CA ASP A 226 8.38 -18.54 23.43
C ASP A 226 8.61 -19.96 22.86
N LEU A 227 9.86 -20.39 22.74
CA LEU A 227 10.19 -21.71 22.19
C LEU A 227 9.78 -22.84 23.15
N SER A 228 9.13 -23.86 22.60
CA SER A 228 8.75 -25.06 23.34
C SER A 228 9.97 -25.95 23.65
N ASP A 229 9.85 -26.84 24.63
CA ASP A 229 10.93 -27.80 24.99
C ASP A 229 11.35 -28.69 23.80
N THR A 230 10.42 -28.99 22.89
CA THR A 230 10.68 -29.70 21.64
C THR A 230 11.49 -28.87 20.65
N ASP A 231 11.31 -27.55 20.61
CA ASP A 231 12.11 -26.66 19.77
C ASP A 231 13.52 -26.47 20.34
N TRP A 232 13.64 -26.37 21.67
CA TRP A 232 14.93 -26.29 22.36
C TRP A 232 15.79 -27.53 22.15
N THR A 233 15.17 -28.71 22.09
CA THR A 233 15.88 -29.98 21.82
C THR A 233 16.33 -30.08 20.37
N ALA A 234 15.51 -29.65 19.40
CA ALA A 234 15.92 -29.55 17.99
C ALA A 234 17.06 -28.51 17.80
N LEU A 235 16.97 -27.37 18.49
CA LEU A 235 17.99 -26.32 18.48
C LEU A 235 19.32 -26.81 19.08
N ARG A 236 19.24 -27.61 20.16
CA ARG A 236 20.41 -28.26 20.77
C ARG A 236 21.09 -29.25 19.81
N GLY A 237 20.31 -29.95 18.99
CA GLY A 237 20.81 -30.78 17.88
C GLY A 237 21.59 -30.00 16.81
N SER A 238 21.29 -28.70 16.67
CA SER A 238 21.96 -27.77 15.75
C SER A 238 23.02 -26.87 16.43
N SER A 239 23.39 -27.18 17.68
CA SER A 239 24.30 -26.37 18.52
C SER A 239 25.65 -26.09 17.88
N SER A 240 26.22 -27.03 17.13
CA SER A 240 27.49 -26.85 16.42
C SER A 240 27.41 -25.77 15.33
N MET A 241 26.27 -25.64 14.65
CA MET A 241 26.03 -24.62 13.63
C MET A 241 25.86 -23.23 14.28
N ILE A 242 25.15 -23.17 15.41
CA ILE A 242 24.96 -21.93 16.19
C ILE A 242 26.28 -21.42 16.75
N LEU A 243 27.13 -22.31 17.28
CA LEU A 243 28.46 -21.94 17.77
C LEU A 243 29.37 -21.43 16.65
N ARG A 244 29.33 -22.04 15.46
CA ARG A 244 30.08 -21.56 14.30
C ARG A 244 29.58 -20.18 13.86
N LEU A 245 28.26 -19.98 13.79
CA LEU A 245 27.67 -18.69 13.47
C LEU A 245 28.09 -17.61 14.47
N SER A 246 28.02 -17.90 15.78
CA SER A 246 28.48 -17.00 16.84
C SER A 246 29.96 -16.64 16.71
N SER A 247 30.82 -17.61 16.41
CA SER A 247 32.25 -17.37 16.15
C SER A 247 32.50 -16.45 14.95
N HIS A 248 31.77 -16.66 13.84
CA HIS A 248 31.86 -15.81 12.66
C HIS A 248 31.36 -14.38 12.92
N LEU A 249 30.25 -14.22 13.64
CA LEU A 249 29.72 -12.90 14.04
C LEU A 249 30.67 -12.17 14.99
N SER A 250 31.28 -12.88 15.94
CA SER A 250 32.27 -12.32 16.85
C SER A 250 33.52 -11.84 16.10
N THR A 251 33.97 -12.60 15.10
CA THR A 251 35.11 -12.23 14.24
C THR A 251 34.78 -11.00 13.37
N LEU A 252 33.55 -10.91 12.85
CA LEU A 252 33.07 -9.75 12.10
C LEU A 252 32.99 -8.50 12.97
N SER A 253 32.45 -8.62 14.19
CA SER A 253 32.41 -7.53 15.17
C SER A 253 33.82 -7.02 15.51
N ALA A 254 34.77 -7.92 15.77
CA ALA A 254 36.15 -7.56 16.05
C ALA A 254 36.84 -6.81 14.88
N ARG A 255 36.42 -7.07 13.63
CA ARG A 255 36.92 -6.36 12.45
C ARG A 255 36.25 -4.99 12.25
N LEU A 256 34.99 -4.83 12.68
CA LEU A 256 34.25 -3.58 12.60
C LEU A 256 34.63 -2.58 13.71
N VAL A 257 35.07 -3.08 14.88
CA VAL A 257 35.45 -2.26 16.05
C VAL A 257 36.91 -1.79 16.00
N ARG A 258 37.76 -2.37 15.14
CA ARG A 258 39.12 -1.85 14.94
C ARG A 258 39.06 -0.54 14.13
N PRO A 259 39.50 0.61 14.67
CA PRO A 259 39.66 1.82 13.88
C PRO A 259 40.76 1.58 12.84
N GLY A 260 40.47 1.91 11.58
CA GLY A 260 41.48 2.09 10.55
C GLY A 260 42.24 3.39 10.78
#